data_AF-A0A972E9Z0-F1
#
_entry.id   AF-A0A972E9Z0-F1
#
_cell.length_a   1.000
_cell.length_b   1.000
_cell.length_c   1.000
_cell.angle_alpha   90.00
_cell.angle_beta   90.00
_cell.angle_gamma   90.00
#
_symmetry.space_group_name_H-M   'P 1'
#
loop_
_entity.id
_entity.type
_entity.pdbx_description
1 polymer ?
#
loop_
_entity_poly.entity_id
_entity_poly.type
_entity_poly.pdbx_seq_one_letter_code
_entity_poly.pdbx_strand_id
1 'polypeptide(L)'
;MLEEIKSNIARLVALYEAERQRADSLAAKLSDSEQKCRQYKEQITDLNQQIDNLELMRAFQAAGDPAESRERIGRLIKEIDKCIKLLEN
;
A
#
# COMPACT_ATOMS: atom_id res chain seq x y z
N MET A 1 21.81 -23.47 50.84
CA MET A 1 22.54 -23.64 49.56
C MET A 1 21.69 -24.30 48.48
N LEU A 2 21.19 -25.54 48.64
CA LEU A 2 20.38 -26.19 47.60
C LEU A 2 19.02 -25.47 47.34
N GLU A 3 18.33 -25.05 48.40
CA GLU A 3 17.05 -24.34 48.29
C GLU A 3 17.18 -22.94 47.68
N GLU A 4 18.30 -22.28 47.92
CA GLU A 4 18.61 -20.97 47.33
C GLU A 4 18.85 -21.09 45.82
N ILE A 5 19.57 -22.14 45.40
CA ILE A 5 19.77 -22.46 43.98
C ILE A 5 18.42 -22.78 43.30
N LYS A 6 17.55 -23.57 43.94
CA LYS A 6 16.20 -23.85 43.41
C LYS A 6 15.38 -22.58 43.23
N SER A 7 15.40 -21.69 44.22
CA SER A 7 14.70 -20.40 44.15
C SER A 7 15.23 -19.51 43.01
N ASN A 8 16.56 -19.44 42.85
CA ASN A 8 17.18 -18.68 41.78
C ASN A 8 16.84 -19.25 40.38
N ILE A 9 16.79 -20.57 40.23
CA ILE A 9 16.36 -21.22 38.99
C ILE A 9 14.90 -20.90 38.70
N ALA A 10 14.00 -21.01 39.68
CA ALA A 10 12.59 -20.69 39.50
C ALA A 10 12.39 -19.22 39.08
N ARG A 11 13.14 -18.29 39.69
CA ARG A 11 13.13 -16.88 39.33
C ARG A 11 13.63 -16.66 37.90
N LEU A 12 14.70 -17.34 37.50
CA LEU A 12 15.26 -17.22 36.15
C LEU A 12 14.28 -17.73 35.09
N VAL A 13 13.61 -18.86 35.36
CA VAL A 13 12.57 -19.40 34.47
C VAL A 13 11.42 -18.41 34.33
N ALA A 14 10.90 -17.86 35.44
CA ALA A 14 9.81 -16.89 35.39
C ALA A 14 10.19 -15.61 34.61
N LEU A 15 11.42 -15.12 34.76
CA LEU A 15 11.91 -13.97 34.00
C LEU A 15 12.03 -14.30 32.50
N TYR A 16 12.54 -15.48 32.16
CA TYR A 16 12.64 -15.93 30.78
C TYR A 16 11.27 -16.06 30.12
N GLU A 17 10.30 -16.67 30.81
CA GLU A 17 8.93 -16.82 30.30
C GLU A 17 8.26 -15.46 30.09
N ALA A 18 8.44 -14.52 31.02
CA ALA A 18 7.91 -13.18 30.88
C ALA A 18 8.52 -12.43 29.68
N GLU A 19 9.85 -12.50 29.50
CA GLU A 19 10.52 -11.87 28.36
C GLU A 19 10.14 -12.54 27.03
N ARG A 20 9.99 -13.86 27.02
CA ARG A 20 9.50 -14.60 25.84
C ARG A 20 8.09 -14.14 25.45
N GLN A 21 7.18 -14.04 26.43
CA GLN A 21 5.82 -13.56 26.17
C GLN A 21 5.80 -12.11 25.66
N ARG A 22 6.69 -11.25 26.19
CA ARG A 22 6.86 -9.88 25.68
C ARG A 22 7.37 -9.86 24.24
N ALA A 23 8.37 -10.68 23.93
CA ALA A 23 8.92 -10.80 22.59
C ALA A 23 7.85 -11.25 21.59
N ASP A 24 7.08 -12.29 21.93
CA ASP A 24 5.99 -12.79 21.10
C ASP A 24 4.91 -11.71 20.88
N SER A 25 4.54 -10.96 21.93
CA SER A 25 3.58 -9.85 21.82
C SER A 25 4.09 -8.71 20.94
N LEU A 26 5.37 -8.34 21.07
CA LEU A 26 5.99 -7.28 20.25
C LEU A 26 6.10 -7.72 18.79
N ALA A 27 6.46 -8.97 18.53
CA ALA A 27 6.49 -9.53 17.17
C ALA A 27 5.11 -9.49 16.52
N ALA A 28 4.05 -9.86 17.25
CA ALA A 28 2.68 -9.77 16.76
C ALA A 28 2.26 -8.33 16.43
N LYS A 29 2.58 -7.37 17.31
CA LYS A 29 2.31 -5.94 17.08
C LYS A 29 3.08 -5.38 15.89
N LEU A 30 4.33 -5.79 15.71
CA LEU A 30 5.14 -5.40 14.56
C LEU A 30 4.50 -5.91 13.26
N SER A 31 4.14 -7.19 13.21
CA SER A 31 3.47 -7.77 12.04
C SER A 31 2.15 -7.06 11.70
N ASP A 32 1.33 -6.74 12.70
CA ASP A 32 0.08 -5.99 12.49
C ASP A 32 0.34 -4.57 11.97
N SER A 33 1.33 -3.87 12.54
CA SER A 33 1.74 -2.55 12.08
C SER A 33 2.26 -2.56 10.65
N GLU A 34 3.08 -3.56 10.28
CA GLU A 34 3.60 -3.72 8.92
C GLU A 34 2.47 -4.00 7.92
N GLN A 35 1.49 -4.81 8.30
CA GLN A 35 0.31 -5.06 7.46
C GLN A 35 -0.50 -3.79 7.24
N LYS A 36 -0.77 -3.01 8.29
CA LYS A 36 -1.45 -1.72 8.17
C LYS A 36 -0.68 -0.74 7.29
N CYS A 37 0.64 -0.68 7.42
CA CYS A 37 1.48 0.15 6.56
C CYS A 37 1.37 -0.25 5.08
N ARG A 38 1.31 -1.55 4.76
CA ARG A 38 1.08 -2.02 3.39
C ARG A 38 -0.29 -1.59 2.87
N GLN A 39 -1.34 -1.80 3.65
CA GLN A 39 -2.70 -1.41 3.30
C GLN A 39 -2.83 0.10 3.05
N TYR A 40 -2.24 0.93 3.91
CA TYR A 40 -2.26 2.39 3.71
C TYR A 40 -1.47 2.82 2.46
N LYS A 41 -0.36 2.15 2.15
CA LYS A 41 0.37 2.42 0.90
C LYS A 41 -0.48 2.10 -0.33
N GLU A 42 -1.16 0.95 -0.33
CA GLU A 42 -2.09 0.57 -1.40
C GLU A 42 -3.23 1.58 -1.54
N GLN A 43 -3.83 2.01 -0.43
CA GLN A 43 -4.87 3.04 -0.45
C GLN A 43 -4.37 4.39 -0.98
N ILE A 44 -3.15 4.80 -0.63
CA ILE A 44 -2.55 6.03 -1.17
C ILE A 44 -2.36 5.91 -2.69
N THR A 45 -1.86 4.77 -3.17
CA THR A 45 -1.72 4.54 -4.61
C THR A 45 -3.05 4.59 -5.33
N ASP A 46 -4.09 3.94 -4.80
CA ASP A 46 -5.42 3.96 -5.39
C ASP A 46 -6.04 5.37 -5.39
N LEU A 47 -5.94 6.10 -4.28
CA LEU A 47 -6.43 7.47 -4.18
C LEU A 47 -5.69 8.42 -5.15
N ASN A 48 -4.38 8.27 -5.31
CA ASN A 48 -3.62 9.05 -6.29
C ASN A 48 -4.09 8.75 -7.72
N GLN A 49 -4.32 7.47 -8.05
CA GLN A 49 -4.87 7.09 -9.34
C GLN A 49 -6.26 7.72 -9.58
N GLN A 50 -7.11 7.76 -8.55
CA GLN A 50 -8.41 8.43 -8.62
C GLN A 50 -8.27 9.94 -8.81
N ILE A 51 -7.33 10.59 -8.14
CA ILE A 51 -7.03 12.02 -8.31
C ILE A 51 -6.58 12.30 -9.75
N ASP A 52 -5.62 11.55 -10.27
CA ASP A 52 -5.11 11.70 -11.63
C ASP A 52 -6.24 11.55 -12.66
N ASN A 53 -7.13 10.56 -12.46
CA ASN A 53 -8.29 10.36 -13.32
C ASN A 53 -9.26 11.55 -13.26
N LEU A 54 -9.51 12.12 -12.07
CA LEU A 54 -10.37 13.29 -11.90
C LEU A 54 -9.75 14.54 -12.54
N GLU A 55 -8.45 14.74 -12.41
CA GLU A 55 -7.73 15.85 -13.05
C GLU A 55 -7.79 15.74 -14.57
N LEU A 56 -7.58 14.54 -15.11
CA LEU A 56 -7.73 14.25 -16.52
C LEU A 56 -9.15 14.56 -17.02
N MET A 57 -10.18 14.10 -16.30
CA MET A 57 -11.58 14.40 -16.62
C MET A 57 -11.87 15.91 -16.59
N ARG A 58 -11.36 16.63 -15.59
CA ARG A 58 -11.52 18.08 -15.49
C ARG A 58 -10.83 18.81 -16.65
N ALA A 59 -9.62 18.39 -17.03
CA ALA A 59 -8.92 18.96 -18.17
C ALA A 59 -9.73 18.79 -19.48
N PHE A 60 -10.40 17.65 -19.65
CA PHE A 60 -11.29 17.43 -20.80
C PHE A 60 -12.62 18.20 -20.73
N GLN A 61 -13.16 18.45 -19.53
CA GLN A 61 -14.38 19.24 -19.34
C GLN A 61 -14.13 20.75 -19.47
N ALA A 62 -12.97 21.24 -19.05
CA ALA A 62 -12.58 22.64 -19.15
C ALA A 62 -12.27 23.07 -20.61
N ALA A 63 -12.14 22.11 -21.54
CA ALA A 63 -11.74 22.35 -22.92
C ALA A 63 -12.87 22.82 -23.88
N GLY A 64 -14.09 23.09 -23.40
CA GLY A 64 -15.20 23.57 -24.23
C GLY A 64 -16.31 22.55 -24.47
N ASP A 65 -17.10 22.73 -25.53
CA ASP A 65 -18.31 21.96 -25.86
C ASP A 65 -18.05 20.43 -25.77
N PRO A 66 -18.87 19.65 -25.03
CA PRO A 66 -18.79 18.20 -24.96
C PRO A 66 -18.69 17.46 -26.31
N ALA A 67 -19.14 18.07 -27.41
CA ALA A 67 -18.93 17.54 -28.76
C ALA A 67 -17.47 17.67 -29.23
N GLU A 68 -16.82 18.81 -28.99
CA GLU A 68 -15.44 19.09 -29.38
C GLU A 68 -14.44 18.27 -28.55
N SER A 69 -14.70 18.10 -27.25
CA SER A 69 -13.89 17.22 -26.39
C SER A 69 -13.97 15.75 -26.82
N ARG A 70 -15.15 15.26 -27.24
CA ARG A 70 -15.30 13.90 -27.78
C ARG A 70 -14.55 13.72 -29.09
N GLU A 71 -14.55 14.73 -29.95
CA GLU A 71 -13.81 14.68 -31.22
C GLU A 71 -12.29 14.66 -31.00
N ARG A 72 -11.78 15.46 -30.03
CA ARG A 72 -10.36 15.42 -29.63
C ARG A 72 -9.95 14.06 -29.07
N ILE A 73 -10.78 13.45 -28.22
CA ILE A 73 -10.55 12.09 -27.70
C ILE A 73 -10.50 11.08 -28.86
N GLY A 74 -11.44 11.15 -29.81
CA GLY A 74 -11.43 10.28 -30.99
C GLY A 74 -10.18 10.43 -31.86
N ARG A 75 -9.64 11.65 -31.97
CA ARG A 75 -8.35 11.89 -32.67
C ARG A 75 -7.16 11.30 -31.92
N LEU A 76 -7.10 11.48 -30.60
CA LEU A 76 -6.05 10.90 -29.75
C LEU A 76 -6.04 9.37 -29.82
N ILE A 77 -7.20 8.71 -29.76
CA ILE A 77 -7.31 7.25 -29.89
C ILE A 77 -6.78 6.77 -31.25
N LYS A 78 -7.11 7.46 -32.34
CA LYS A 78 -6.60 7.12 -33.69
C LYS A 78 -5.08 7.27 -33.82
N GLU A 79 -4.51 8.28 -33.17
CA GLU A 79 -3.05 8.47 -33.12
C GLU A 79 -2.36 7.37 -32.30
N ILE A 80 -2.94 6.99 -31.16
CA ILE A 80 -2.46 5.87 -30.33
C ILE A 80 -2.49 4.55 -31.13
N ASP A 81 -3.60 4.25 -31.83
CA ASP A 81 -3.71 3.07 -32.69
C ASP A 81 -2.67 3.04 -33.81
N LYS A 82 -2.34 4.21 -34.38
CA LYS A 82 -1.25 4.33 -35.36
C LYS A 82 0.11 3.99 -34.75
N CYS A 83 0.39 4.53 -33.55
CA CYS A 83 1.63 4.24 -32.84
C CYS A 83 1.75 2.76 -32.46
N ILE A 84 0.67 2.12 -32.00
CA ILE A 84 0.64 0.68 -31.69
C ILE A 84 0.94 -0.15 -32.93
N LYS A 85 0.28 0.14 -34.07
CA LYS A 85 0.57 -0.56 -35.34
C LYS A 85 2.00 -0.39 -35.84
N LEU A 86 2.64 0.74 -35.52
CA LEU A 86 4.05 0.97 -35.82
C LEU A 86 5.00 0.19 -34.90
N LEU A 87 4.57 -0.18 -33.69
CA LEU A 87 5.33 -0.97 -32.72
C LEU A 87 5.16 -2.49 -32.91
N GLU A 88 4.06 -2.91 -33.54
CA GLU A 88 3.76 -4.33 -33.83
C GLU A 88 4.37 -4.84 -35.15
N ASN A 89 5.16 -4.02 -35.86
CA ASN A 89 6.00 -4.40 -37.00
C ASN A 89 7.48 -4.25 -36.65
#